data_AF-A0A512RQQ5-F1
#
_entry.id   AF-A0A512RQQ5-F1
#
_cell.length_a   1.000
_cell.length_b   1.000
_cell.length_c   1.000
_cell.angle_alpha   90.00
_cell.angle_beta   90.00
_cell.angle_gamma   90.00
#
_symmetry.space_group_name_H-M   'P 1'
#
loop_
_entity.id
_entity.type
_entity.pdbx_description
1 polymer ?
#
loop_
_entity_poly.entity_id
_entity_poly.type
_entity_poly.pdbx_seq_one_letter_code
_entity_poly.pdbx_strand_id
1 'polypeptide(L)' 'MEVVRKIRVLKMDKYEPVGIIATICFLDGEPPKIGDIVEYKDDRYKINGVIVSGSSEKIKDNWSNGFYDCNMEKV' A
#
# COMPACT_ATOMS: atom_id res chain seq x y z
N MET A 1 -15.95 -13.43 -3.37
CA MET A 1 -14.85 -13.93 -2.52
C MET A 1 -13.87 -12.78 -2.41
N GLU A 2 -13.61 -12.30 -1.19
CA GLU A 2 -12.62 -11.25 -0.95
C GLU A 2 -11.22 -11.88 -1.08
N VAL A 3 -10.41 -11.38 -2.00
CA VAL A 3 -9.05 -11.92 -2.23
C VAL A 3 -8.09 -11.11 -1.36
N VAL A 4 -7.55 -11.77 -0.33
CA VAL A 4 -6.53 -11.16 0.54
C VAL A 4 -5.16 -11.34 -0.11
N ARG A 5 -4.49 -10.23 -0.39
CA ARG A 5 -3.16 -10.20 -1.02
C ARG A 5 -2.08 -10.07 0.06
N LYS A 6 -0.97 -10.79 -0.14
CA LYS A 6 0.19 -10.69 0.76
C LYS A 6 1.10 -9.56 0.32
N ILE A 7 1.51 -8.75 1.29
CA ILE A 7 2.37 -7.61 1.06
C ILE A 7 3.63 -7.66 1.92
N ARG A 8 4.66 -6.96 1.47
CA ARG A 8 5.78 -6.55 2.30
C ARG A 8 5.64 -5.06 2.60
N VAL A 9 5.66 -4.71 3.88
CA VAL A 9 5.63 -3.32 4.34
C VAL A 9 7.05 -2.84 4.55
N LEU A 10 7.43 -1.73 3.90
CA LEU A 10 8.72 -1.08 4.08
C LEU A 10 8.64 -0.01 5.15
N LYS A 11 7.55 0.76 5.12
CA LYS A 11 7.28 1.85 6.04
C LYS A 11 5.79 1.93 6.28
N MET A 12 5.38 2.23 7.50
CA MET A 12 3.98 2.37 7.88
C MET A 12 3.88 3.38 9.01
N ASP A 13 3.20 4.48 8.73
CA ASP A 13 3.00 5.60 9.64
C ASP A 13 1.51 5.89 9.76
N LYS A 14 1.07 6.19 10.99
CA LYS A 14 -0.31 6.59 11.26
C LYS A 14 -0.37 8.12 11.32
N TYR A 15 -1.18 8.71 10.46
CA TYR A 15 -1.40 10.15 10.39
C TYR A 15 -2.87 10.43 10.71
N GLU A 16 -3.17 10.98 11.89
CA GLU A 16 -4.53 11.44 12.19
C GLU A 16 -4.70 12.87 11.66
N PRO A 17 -5.80 13.21 10.93
CA PRO A 17 -7.01 12.41 10.65
C PRO A 17 -6.99 11.59 9.33
N VAL A 18 -5.86 11.52 8.63
CA VAL A 18 -5.72 10.97 7.27
C VAL A 18 -5.82 9.43 7.19
N GLY A 19 -5.46 8.71 8.25
CA GLY A 19 -5.44 7.25 8.30
C GLY A 19 -4.02 6.68 8.41
N ILE A 20 -3.81 5.47 7.88
CA ILE A 20 -2.50 4.83 7.85
C ILE A 20 -1.92 5.02 6.45
N ILE A 21 -0.69 5.50 6.36
CA ILE A 21 0.06 5.52 5.10
C ILE A 21 1.15 4.47 5.21
N ALA A 22 1.21 3.55 4.25
CA ALA A 22 2.26 2.56 4.18
C ALA A 22 2.87 2.47 2.79
N THR A 23 4.20 2.36 2.76
CA THR A 23 4.95 1.97 1.56
C THR A 23 4.97 0.45 1.51
N ILE A 24 4.26 -0.13 0.54
CA ILE A 24 4.05 -1.57 0.41
C ILE A 24 4.52 -2.09 -0.94
N CYS A 25 4.88 -3.37 -0.97
CA CYS A 25 5.17 -4.13 -2.18
C CYS A 25 4.33 -5.40 -2.18
N PHE A 26 3.67 -5.68 -3.30
CA PHE A 26 2.85 -6.89 -3.46
C PHE A 26 3.73 -8.07 -3.86
N LEU A 27 3.56 -9.20 -3.17
CA LEU A 27 4.37 -10.39 -3.44
C LEU A 27 4.00 -11.08 -4.76
N ASP A 28 2.81 -10.78 -5.30
CA ASP A 28 2.37 -11.24 -6.61
C ASP A 28 2.85 -10.36 -7.77
N GLY A 29 3.57 -9.27 -7.48
CA GLY A 29 4.17 -8.38 -8.49
C GLY A 29 3.19 -7.41 -9.17
N GLU A 30 1.89 -7.58 -8.94
CA GLU A 30 0.85 -6.70 -9.50
C GLU A 30 0.70 -5.41 -8.66
N PRO A 31 0.36 -4.27 -9.29
CA PRO A 31 0.14 -3.01 -8.58
C PRO A 31 -1.06 -3.04 -7.62
N PRO A 32 -1.11 -2.15 -6.61
CA PRO A 32 -2.28 -1.98 -5.74
C PRO A 32 -3.51 -1.53 -6.51
N LYS A 33 -4.67 -1.97 -6.05
CA LYS A 33 -5.98 -1.43 -6.45
C LYS A 33 -6.73 -0.94 -5.21
N ILE A 34 -7.50 0.14 -5.38
CA ILE A 34 -8.39 0.62 -4.32
C ILE A 34 -9.42 -0.49 -4.05
N GLY A 35 -9.60 -0.82 -2.77
CA GLY A 35 -10.44 -1.92 -2.31
C GLY A 35 -9.70 -3.25 -2.13
N ASP A 36 -8.43 -3.36 -2.52
CA ASP A 36 -7.63 -4.53 -2.18
C ASP A 36 -7.53 -4.68 -0.65
N ILE A 37 -7.66 -5.93 -0.20
CA ILE A 37 -7.42 -6.30 1.19
C ILE A 37 -6.04 -6.92 1.29
N VAL A 38 -5.23 -6.40 2.19
CA VAL A 38 -3.84 -6.83 2.40
C VAL A 38 -3.64 -7.30 3.82
N GLU A 39 -2.81 -8.31 4.00
CA GLU A 39 -2.48 -8.87 5.32
C GLU A 39 -1.08 -8.46 5.75
N TYR A 40 -0.96 -7.96 6.98
CA TYR A 40 0.31 -7.60 7.61
C TYR A 40 0.27 -7.88 9.11
N LYS A 41 1.19 -8.71 9.61
CA LYS A 41 1.30 -9.10 11.04
C LYS A 41 -0.04 -9.56 11.63
N ASP A 42 -0.72 -10.47 10.92
CA ASP A 42 -2.03 -11.05 11.30
C ASP A 42 -3.20 -10.05 11.31
N ASP A 43 -2.96 -8.78 10.96
CA ASP A 43 -4.00 -7.78 10.74
C ASP A 43 -4.33 -7.63 9.26
N ARG A 44 -5.59 -7.29 8.98
CA ARG A 44 -6.07 -6.98 7.63
C ARG A 44 -6.25 -5.48 7.46
N TYR A 45 -5.89 -5.01 6.29
CA TYR A 45 -6.02 -3.62 5.91
C TYR A 45 -6.67 -3.51 4.54
N LYS A 46 -7.55 -2.54 4.38
CA LYS A 46 -8.14 -2.19 3.09
C LYS A 46 -7.42 -0.97 2.52
N ILE A 47 -7.04 -1.05 1.25
CA ILE A 47 -6.45 0.08 0.53
C ILE A 47 -7.56 1.04 0.12
N ASN A 48 -7.49 2.26 0.63
CA ASN A 48 -8.44 3.33 0.32
C ASN A 48 -7.93 4.30 -0.74
N GLY A 49 -6.62 4.36 -0.94
CA GLY A 49 -6.01 5.20 -1.95
C GLY A 49 -4.56 4.82 -2.21
N VAL A 50 -4.10 5.05 -3.43
CA VAL A 50 -2.69 4.95 -3.81
C VAL A 50 -2.15 6.36 -3.91
N ILE A 51 -1.13 6.67 -3.11
CA ILE A 51 -0.51 7.99 -3.00
C ILE A 51 0.62 8.06 -4.02
N VAL A 52 0.59 9.09 -4.86
CA VAL A 52 1.63 9.38 -5.84
C VAL A 52 2.37 10.64 -5.38
N SER A 53 3.39 10.48 -4.54
CA SER A 53 4.16 11.63 -4.04
C SER A 53 5.06 12.21 -5.13
N GLY A 54 4.80 13.47 -5.48
CA GLY A 54 5.41 14.23 -6.58
C GLY A 54 6.93 14.39 -6.52
N SER A 55 7.63 13.63 -7.37
CA SER A 55 8.71 14.07 -8.27
C SER A 55 8.86 12.96 -9.29
N SER A 56 8.72 13.27 -10.58
CA SER A 56 8.58 12.29 -11.68
C SER A 56 9.67 11.20 -11.69
N GLU A 57 10.88 11.53 -11.23
CA GLU A 57 12.00 10.60 -11.14
C GLU A 57 11.85 9.60 -9.97
N LYS A 58 11.47 10.05 -8.77
CA LYS A 58 11.26 9.17 -7.61
C LYS A 58 10.01 8.31 -7.75
N ILE A 59 8.97 8.83 -8.41
CA ILE A 59 7.75 8.06 -8.73
C ILE A 59 8.10 6.90 -9.67
N LYS A 60 8.85 7.17 -10.74
CA LYS A 60 9.29 6.13 -11.67
C LYS A 60 10.11 5.06 -10.96
N ASP A 61 11.06 5.46 -10.11
CA ASP A 61 11.96 4.51 -9.46
C ASP A 61 11.22 3.59 -8.47
N ASN A 62 10.37 4.15 -7.59
CA ASN A 62 9.59 3.35 -6.64
C ASN A 62 8.59 2.42 -7.35
N TRP A 63 7.85 2.93 -8.34
CA TRP A 63 6.87 2.10 -9.07
C TRP A 63 7.54 1.04 -9.94
N SER A 64 8.68 1.35 -10.58
CA SER A 64 9.46 0.37 -11.33
C SER A 64 10.06 -0.71 -10.41
N ASN A 65 10.30 -0.40 -9.15
CA ASN A 65 10.75 -1.35 -8.13
C ASN A 65 9.59 -2.03 -7.37
N GLY A 66 8.33 -1.77 -7.75
CA GLY A 66 7.15 -2.39 -7.15
C GLY A 66 6.78 -1.89 -5.76
N PHE A 67 7.24 -0.69 -5.39
CA PHE A 67 6.91 -0.01 -4.14
C PHE A 67 5.84 1.07 -4.35
N TYR A 68 4.79 1.00 -3.53
CA TYR A 68 3.64 1.89 -3.63
C TYR A 68 3.31 2.46 -2.25
N ASP A 69 3.16 3.77 -2.18
CA ASP A 69 2.60 4.41 -0.99
C ASP A 69 1.08 4.29 -1.06
N CYS A 70 0.48 3.70 -0.03
CA CYS A 70 -0.96 3.43 0.04
C CYS A 70 -1.55 4.00 1.32
N ASN A 71 -2.71 4.66 1.21
CA ASN A 71 -3.58 4.93 2.34
C ASN A 71 -4.39 3.67 2.64
N MET A 72 -4.35 3.23 3.90
CA MET A 72 -4.99 2.02 4.36
C MET A 72 -5.82 2.26 5.63
N GLU A 73 -6.89 1.49 5.78
CA GLU A 73 -7.65 1.38 7.02
C GLU A 73 -7.63 -0.07 7.51
N LYS A 74 -7.63 -0.25 8.83
CA LYS A 74 -7.74 -1.60 9.43
C LYS A 74 -9.18 -2.10 9.30
N VAL A 75 -9.35 -3.37 8.92
CA VAL A 75 -10.66 -4.03 8.74
C VAL A 75 -10.91 -5.06 9.82
#